data_AF-A0AAV9M3J3-F1
#
_entry.id   AF-A0AAV9M3J3-F1
#
_cell.length_a   1.000
_cell.length_b   1.000
_cell.length_c   1.000
_cell.angle_alpha   90.00
_cell.angle_beta   90.00
_cell.angle_gamma   90.00
#
_symmetry.space_group_name_H-M   'P 1'
#
loop_
_entity.id
_entity.type
_entity.pdbx_description
1 polymer ?
#
loop_
_entity_poly.entity_id
_entity_poly.type
_entity_poly.pdbx_seq_one_letter_code
_entity_poly.pdbx_strand_id
1 'polypeptide(L)'
;MDAIVDTLDKKYDELLTALAIVLETRETNGGEKPEGIDPHLESFQKSLLSFQASCEEAQEFVETLKHSVGCEKFPEQVFDSDFIPIKTDDEKTSKTKI
;
A
#
# COMPACT_ATOMS: atom_id res chain seq x y z
N MET A 1 -12.50 6.93 17.88
CA MET A 1 -12.07 5.67 17.25
C MET A 1 -12.86 5.43 15.98
N ASP A 2 -14.20 5.35 16.05
CA ASP A 2 -15.05 5.26 14.84
C ASP A 2 -14.69 6.30 13.78
N ALA A 3 -14.62 7.58 14.14
CA ALA A 3 -14.31 8.63 13.16
C ALA A 3 -12.96 8.46 12.41
N ILE A 4 -11.95 7.84 13.02
CA ILE A 4 -10.65 7.59 12.38
C ILE A 4 -10.76 6.39 11.44
N VAL A 5 -11.42 5.32 11.89
CA VAL A 5 -11.68 4.12 11.09
C VAL A 5 -12.57 4.48 9.90
N ASP A 6 -13.64 5.23 10.10
CA ASP A 6 -14.54 5.73 9.05
C ASP A 6 -13.81 6.61 8.04
N THR A 7 -12.90 7.47 8.51
CA THR A 7 -12.07 8.31 7.64
C THR A 7 -11.13 7.46 6.81
N LEU A 8 -10.48 6.46 7.42
CA LEU A 8 -9.56 5.58 6.72
C LEU A 8 -10.27 4.72 5.67
N ASP A 9 -11.44 4.17 6.01
CA ASP A 9 -12.28 3.36 5.12
C ASP A 9 -12.72 4.17 3.90
N LYS A 10 -13.23 5.39 4.14
CA LYS A 10 -13.58 6.31 3.05
C LYS A 10 -12.38 6.65 2.16
N LYS A 11 -11.19 6.88 2.73
CA LYS A 11 -9.98 7.21 1.96
C LYS A 11 -9.48 6.02 1.16
N TYR A 12 -9.65 4.81 1.67
CA TYR A 12 -9.35 3.57 0.96
C TYR A 12 -10.28 3.37 -0.23
N ASP A 13 -11.59 3.59 -0.07
CA ASP A 13 -12.56 3.52 -1.17
C ASP A 13 -12.27 4.56 -2.25
N GLU A 14 -11.91 5.80 -1.86
CA GLU A 14 -11.48 6.85 -2.79
C GLU A 14 -10.23 6.44 -3.59
N LEU A 15 -9.26 5.78 -2.94
CA LEU A 15 -8.05 5.24 -3.58
C LEU A 15 -8.38 4.14 -4.59
N LEU A 16 -9.22 3.17 -4.20
CA LEU A 16 -9.64 2.09 -5.09
C LEU A 16 -10.42 2.61 -6.29
N THR A 17 -11.30 3.59 -6.07
CA THR A 17 -12.05 4.24 -7.14
C THR A 17 -11.10 4.93 -8.14
N ALA A 18 -10.11 5.68 -7.65
CA ALA A 18 -9.14 6.33 -8.52
C ALA A 18 -8.28 5.29 -9.29
N LEU A 19 -7.90 4.18 -8.66
CA LEU A 19 -7.18 3.09 -9.31
C LEU A 19 -8.02 2.42 -10.40
N ALA A 20 -9.30 2.15 -10.13
CA ALA A 20 -10.21 1.57 -11.11
C ALA A 20 -10.32 2.46 -12.36
N ILE A 21 -10.47 3.78 -12.17
CA ILE A 21 -10.52 4.75 -13.26
C ILE A 21 -9.23 4.71 -14.10
N VAL A 22 -8.05 4.62 -13.47
CA VAL A 22 -6.77 4.50 -14.20
C VAL A 22 -6.74 3.22 -15.05
N LEU A 23 -7.20 2.10 -14.51
CA LEU A 23 -7.21 0.81 -15.22
C LEU A 23 -8.23 0.79 -16.36
N GLU A 24 -9.42 1.32 -16.14
CA GLU A 24 -10.48 1.44 -17.16
C GLU A 24 -10.01 2.34 -18.30
N THR A 25 -9.50 3.54 -18.00
CA THR A 25 -9.00 4.46 -19.03
C THR A 25 -7.83 3.86 -19.81
N ARG A 26 -6.97 3.08 -19.13
CA ARG A 26 -5.89 2.35 -19.79
C ARG A 26 -6.40 1.28 -20.75
N GLU A 27 -7.42 0.53 -20.35
CA GLU A 27 -8.04 -0.50 -21.19
C GLU A 27 -8.76 0.13 -22.40
N THR A 28 -9.50 1.23 -22.20
CA THR A 28 -10.20 1.93 -23.30
C THR A 28 -9.23 2.54 -24.32
N ASN A 29 -8.02 2.90 -23.88
CA ASN A 29 -6.97 3.44 -24.75
C ASN A 29 -6.14 2.35 -25.44
N GLY A 30 -6.52 1.07 -25.32
CA GLY A 30 -5.82 -0.06 -25.93
C GLY A 30 -4.45 -0.35 -25.31
N GLY A 31 -4.17 0.17 -24.11
CA GLY A 31 -2.92 -0.07 -23.38
C GLY A 31 -1.67 0.64 -23.92
N GLU A 32 -1.76 1.35 -25.06
CA GLU A 32 -0.61 1.92 -25.77
C GLU A 32 -0.50 3.45 -25.70
N LYS A 33 -1.59 4.18 -25.40
CA LYS A 33 -1.59 5.66 -25.38
C LYS A 33 -1.61 6.22 -23.96
N PRO A 34 -0.49 6.83 -23.49
CA PRO A 34 -0.48 7.57 -22.23
C PRO A 34 -1.30 8.87 -22.30
N GLU A 35 -1.59 9.36 -23.51
CA GLU A 35 -2.41 10.55 -23.74
C GLU A 35 -3.82 10.35 -23.16
N GLY A 36 -4.09 10.99 -22.02
CA GLY A 36 -5.37 10.95 -21.31
C GLY A 36 -5.36 10.13 -20.01
N ILE A 37 -4.34 9.29 -19.76
CA ILE A 37 -4.18 8.58 -18.47
C ILE A 37 -3.54 9.47 -17.41
N ASP A 38 -2.62 10.35 -17.80
CA ASP A 38 -1.90 11.26 -16.89
C ASP A 38 -2.79 11.97 -15.85
N PRO A 39 -3.92 12.61 -16.21
CA PRO A 39 -4.77 13.26 -15.20
C PRO A 39 -5.40 12.27 -14.21
N HIS A 40 -5.69 11.05 -14.65
CA HIS A 40 -6.21 10.01 -13.76
C HIS A 40 -5.11 9.46 -12.85
N LEU A 41 -3.87 9.37 -13.35
CA LEU A 41 -2.71 8.95 -12.57
C LEU A 41 -2.34 9.97 -11.49
N GLU A 42 -2.38 11.27 -11.82
CA GLU A 42 -2.23 12.35 -10.83
C GLU A 42 -3.32 12.29 -9.76
N SER A 43 -4.57 12.04 -10.15
CA SER A 43 -5.67 11.88 -9.20
C SER A 43 -5.49 10.65 -8.30
N PHE A 44 -5.04 9.53 -8.85
CA PHE A 44 -4.69 8.34 -8.08
C PHE A 44 -3.57 8.63 -7.09
N GLN A 45 -2.49 9.29 -7.54
CA GLN A 45 -1.37 9.64 -6.67
C GLN A 45 -1.81 10.55 -5.52
N LYS A 46 -2.67 11.54 -5.78
CA LYS A 46 -3.25 12.40 -4.74
C LYS A 46 -4.10 11.62 -3.73
N SER A 47 -4.91 10.67 -4.20
CA SER A 47 -5.72 9.80 -3.33
C SER A 47 -4.84 8.87 -2.48
N LEU A 48 -3.74 8.36 -3.05
CA LEU A 48 -2.76 7.52 -2.35
C LEU A 48 -2.07 8.27 -1.22
N LEU A 49 -1.60 9.50 -1.50
CA LEU A 49 -0.99 10.36 -0.50
C LEU A 49 -1.97 10.71 0.63
N SER A 50 -3.24 10.96 0.30
CA SER A 50 -4.26 11.23 1.33
C SER A 50 -4.54 10.01 2.20
N PHE A 51 -4.61 8.81 1.61
CA PHE A 51 -4.78 7.58 2.38
C PHE A 51 -3.58 7.31 3.30
N GLN A 52 -2.35 7.52 2.81
CA GLN A 52 -1.14 7.39 3.63
C GLN A 52 -1.14 8.35 4.82
N ALA A 53 -1.51 9.61 4.62
CA ALA A 53 -1.64 10.58 5.71
C ALA A 53 -2.68 10.15 6.76
N SER A 54 -3.81 9.56 6.33
CA SER A 54 -4.81 9.00 7.25
C SER A 54 -4.31 7.74 8.00
N CYS A 55 -3.46 6.92 7.38
CA CYS A 55 -2.78 5.83 8.08
C CYS A 55 -1.83 6.34 9.16
N GLU A 56 -1.06 7.40 8.87
CA GLU A 56 -0.16 8.04 9.83
C GLU A 56 -0.94 8.64 11.00
N GLU A 57 -2.05 9.34 10.74
CA GLU A 57 -2.95 9.87 11.78
C GLU A 57 -3.53 8.75 12.66
N ALA A 58 -3.95 7.63 12.05
CA ALA A 58 -4.43 6.47 12.78
C ALA A 58 -3.35 5.85 13.67
N GLN A 59 -2.10 5.79 13.18
CA GLN A 59 -0.95 5.31 13.95
C GLN A 59 -0.66 6.24 15.14
N GLU A 60 -0.62 7.56 14.93
CA GLU A 60 -0.42 8.55 16.00
C GLU A 60 -1.52 8.45 17.07
N PHE A 61 -2.77 8.19 16.68
CA PHE A 61 -3.85 7.96 17.62
C PHE A 61 -3.61 6.72 18.49
N VAL A 62 -3.15 5.61 17.89
CA VAL A 62 -2.80 4.39 18.64
C VAL A 62 -1.63 4.63 19.58
N GLU A 63 -0.62 5.38 19.15
CA GLU A 63 0.53 5.76 19.99
C GLU A 63 0.11 6.67 21.16
N THR A 64 -0.76 7.64 20.90
CA THR A 64 -1.35 8.52 21.92
C THR A 64 -2.17 7.72 22.92
N LEU A 65 -2.97 6.75 22.47
CA LEU A 65 -3.68 5.84 23.35
C LEU A 65 -2.73 5.01 24.21
N LYS A 66 -1.67 4.44 23.61
CA LYS A 66 -0.63 3.67 24.30
C LYS A 66 0.03 4.48 25.42
N HIS A 67 0.35 5.76 25.17
CA HIS A 67 0.89 6.67 26.17
C HIS A 67 -0.15 7.05 27.24
N SER A 68 -1.40 7.32 26.85
CA SER A 68 -2.47 7.74 27.78
C SER A 68 -2.88 6.67 28.80
N VAL A 69 -2.76 5.39 28.42
CA VAL A 69 -3.07 4.24 29.29
C VAL A 69 -1.83 3.81 30.12
N GLY A 70 -0.70 4.52 29.99
CA GLY A 70 0.54 4.19 30.72
C GLY A 70 1.22 2.90 30.24
N CYS A 71 0.95 2.48 28.99
CA CYS A 71 1.51 1.28 28.37
C CYS A 71 2.84 1.54 27.65
N GLU A 72 3.67 2.46 28.13
CA GLU A 72 5.01 2.79 27.59
C GLU A 72 6.02 1.61 27.62
N LYS A 73 5.61 0.39 27.99
CA LYS A 73 6.44 -0.82 28.05
C LYS A 73 6.05 -1.90 27.02
N PHE A 74 5.62 -1.52 25.82
CA PHE A 74 5.65 -2.48 24.70
C PHE A 74 6.87 -2.20 23.84
N PRO A 75 7.83 -3.15 23.74
CA PRO A 75 8.97 -2.97 22.85
C PRO A 75 8.43 -2.76 21.44
N GLU A 76 8.93 -1.73 20.75
CA GLU A 76 8.76 -1.63 19.30
C GLU A 76 9.24 -2.95 18.72
N GLN A 77 8.32 -3.72 18.16
CA GLN A 77 8.68 -4.85 17.34
C GLN A 77 9.23 -4.25 16.07
N VAL A 78 10.55 -4.04 16.08
CA VAL A 78 11.34 -3.81 14.89
C VAL A 78 11.08 -5.06 14.04
N PHE A 79 10.21 -4.94 13.04
CA PHE A 79 10.15 -5.92 11.98
C PHE A 79 11.45 -5.74 11.21
N ASP A 80 12.51 -6.44 11.65
CA ASP A 80 13.72 -6.59 10.86
C ASP A 80 13.29 -7.15 9.51
N SER A 81 13.42 -6.30 8.49
CA SER A 81 13.00 -6.53 7.10
C SER A 81 13.79 -7.65 6.40
N ASP A 82 14.52 -8.49 7.14
CA ASP A 82 15.50 -9.44 6.61
C ASP A 82 15.00 -10.90 6.51
N PHE A 83 13.73 -11.18 6.79
CA PHE A 83 13.16 -12.52 6.60
C PHE A 83 12.14 -12.59 5.46
N ILE A 84 12.63 -12.51 4.23
CA ILE A 84 12.01 -13.21 3.11
C ILE A 84 13.07 -14.14 2.48
N PRO A 85 13.19 -15.41 2.90
CA PRO A 85 13.90 -16.38 2.10
C PRO A 85 12.97 -16.80 0.95
N ILE A 86 13.05 -16.10 -0.18
CA ILE A 86 12.55 -16.65 -1.45
C ILE A 86 13.50 -17.79 -1.82
N LYS A 87 13.11 -19.02 -1.53
CA LYS A 87 13.75 -20.19 -2.14
C LYS A 87 13.33 -20.22 -3.61
N THR A 88 14.19 -19.74 -4.49
CA THR A 88 14.17 -20.09 -5.90
C THR A 88 14.74 -21.49 -6.04
N ASP A 89 13.86 -22.48 -6.28
CA ASP A 89 14.23 -23.77 -6.83
C ASP A 89 14.79 -23.56 -8.25
N ASP A 90 16.11 -23.52 -8.38
CA ASP A 90 16.78 -23.59 -9.68
C ASP A 90 17.02 -25.07 -10.02
N GLU A 91 16.04 -25.63 -10.75
CA GLU A 91 16.13 -26.87 -11.48
C GLU A 91 17.31 -26.79 -12.47
N LYS A 92 18.41 -27.52 -12.19
CA LYS A 92 19.49 -27.72 -13.16
C LYS A 92 20.01 -29.15 -13.18
N THR A 93 19.18 -30.08 -13.62
CA THR A 93 19.66 -31.36 -14.17
C THR A 93 19.86 -31.24 -15.66
N SER A 94 21.06 -30.84 -16.08
CA SER A 94 21.53 -31.00 -17.46
C SER A 94 23.05 -30.85 -17.56
N LYS A 95 23.75 -31.99 -17.64
CA LYS A 95 24.64 -32.40 -18.75
C LYS A 95 25.76 -33.36 -18.30
N THR A 96 25.65 -34.61 -18.77
CA THR A 96 26.61 -35.38 -19.59
C THR A 96 28.11 -35.11 -19.53
N LYS A 97 28.85 -36.23 -19.63
CA LYS A 97 30.28 -36.49 -19.99
C LYS A 97 31.21 -36.64 -18.77
N ILE A 98 32.03 -37.70 -18.64
CA ILE A 98 32.76 -38.53 -19.62
C ILE A 98 32.66 -40.00 -19.25
#